data_AF-A0A5B6U1T3-F1
#
_entry.id   AF-A0A5B6U1T3-F1
#
_cell.length_a   1.000
_cell.length_b   1.000
_cell.length_c   1.000
_cell.angle_alpha   90.00
_cell.angle_beta   90.00
_cell.angle_gamma   90.00
#
_symmetry.space_group_name_H-M   'P 1'
#
loop_
_entity.id
_entity.type
_entity.pdbx_description
1 polymer ?
#
loop_
_entity_poly.entity_id
_entity_poly.type
_entity_poly.pdbx_seq_one_letter_code
_entity_poly.pdbx_strand_id
1 'polypeptide(L)' 'MARAFSTLTQTRAAIELWKEDYNRNRPHSALGNITPIEFAIKMALENRPHEARNEAPDSPLKWREQGSQVKRSS' A
#
# COMPACT_ATOMS: atom_id res chain seq x y z
N MET A 1 -2.93 34.44 6.78
CA MET A 1 -1.56 34.83 6.37
C MET A 1 -1.29 34.23 5.01
N ALA A 2 -1.24 35.03 3.94
CA ALA A 2 -0.85 34.55 2.61
C ALA A 2 0.68 34.49 2.53
N ARG A 3 1.25 33.39 2.03
CA ARG A 3 2.69 33.27 1.81
C ARG A 3 3.01 33.86 0.43
N ALA A 4 3.61 35.04 0.39
CA ALA A 4 4.10 35.64 -0.85
C ALA A 4 5.41 34.94 -1.28
N PHE A 5 5.52 34.62 -2.57
CA PHE A 5 6.72 34.04 -3.16
C PHE A 5 7.34 35.02 -4.14
N SER A 6 8.64 35.24 -4.05
CA SER A 6 9.36 36.20 -4.88
C SER A 6 9.81 35.62 -6.23
N THR A 7 9.86 34.29 -6.35
CA THR A 7 10.31 33.58 -7.56
C THR A 7 9.54 32.29 -7.79
N LEU A 8 9.47 31.84 -9.05
CA LEU A 8 8.86 30.57 -9.41
C LEU A 8 9.55 29.37 -8.74
N THR A 9 10.88 29.42 -8.62
CA THR A 9 11.67 28.38 -7.94
C THR A 9 11.27 28.23 -6.48
N GLN A 10 11.09 29.36 -5.77
CA GLN A 10 10.66 29.34 -4.38
C GLN A 10 9.25 28.76 -4.22
N THR A 11 8.33 29.12 -5.12
CA THR A 11 6.98 28.56 -5.15
C THR A 11 7.00 27.05 -5.36
N ARG A 12 7.79 26.55 -6.33
CA ARG A 12 7.91 25.12 -6.60
C ARG A 12 8.43 24.35 -5.40
N ALA A 13 9.51 24.82 -4.79
CA ALA A 13 10.08 24.20 -3.59
C ALA A 13 9.09 24.17 -2.42
N ALA A 14 8.33 25.25 -2.21
CA ALA A 14 7.33 25.31 -1.15
C ALA A 14 6.15 24.36 -1.39
N ILE A 15 5.71 24.20 -2.65
CA ILE A 15 4.65 23.25 -3.01
C ILE A 15 5.14 21.81 -2.83
N GLU A 16 6.37 21.50 -3.24
CA GLU A 16 6.96 20.16 -3.04
C GLU A 16 7.03 19.82 -1.56
N LEU A 17 7.55 20.73 -0.73
CA LEU A 17 7.61 20.53 0.71
C LEU A 17 6.22 20.33 1.33
N TRP A 18 5.24 21.14 0.93
CA TRP A 18 3.87 21.00 1.42
C TRP A 18 3.25 19.66 1.00
N LYS A 19 3.47 19.23 -0.24
CA LYS A 19 2.98 17.95 -0.76
C LYS A 19 3.55 16.78 0.03
N GLU A 20 4.85 16.83 0.34
CA GLU A 20 5.49 15.80 1.16
C GLU A 20 4.93 15.76 2.59
N ASP A 21 4.79 16.92 3.23
CA ASP A 21 4.19 17.01 4.57
C ASP A 21 2.75 16.48 4.59
N TYR A 22 1.94 16.90 3.63
CA TYR A 22 0.55 16.46 3.51
C TYR A 22 0.45 14.94 3.34
N ASN A 23 1.24 14.37 2.43
CA ASN A 23 1.18 12.96 2.11
C ASN A 23 1.67 12.07 3.26
N ARG A 24 2.60 12.56 4.10
CA ARG A 24 3.28 11.76 5.13
C ARG A 24 2.80 11.99 6.55
N ASN A 25 2.34 13.20 6.88
CA ASN A 25 2.16 13.60 8.27
C ASN A 25 0.73 14.01 8.63
N ARG A 26 -0.16 14.18 7.64
CA ARG A 26 -1.51 14.70 7.88
C ARG A 26 -2.55 13.58 7.79
N PRO A 27 -3.14 13.14 8.92
CA PRO A 27 -4.24 12.20 8.90
C PRO A 27 -5.54 12.86 8.42
N HIS A 28 -6.36 12.10 7.70
CA HIS A 28 -7.64 12.58 7.17
C HIS A 28 -8.80 11.66 7.54
N SER A 29 -9.89 12.23 8.05
CA SER A 29 -11.08 11.48 8.48
C SER A 29 -11.73 10.68 7.35
N ALA A 30 -11.73 11.21 6.12
CA ALA A 30 -12.22 10.50 4.93
C ALA A 30 -11.42 9.22 4.60
N LEU A 31 -10.17 9.14 5.06
CA LEU A 31 -9.32 7.95 4.89
C LEU A 31 -9.35 7.02 6.13
N GLY A 32 -10.17 7.34 7.13
CA GLY A 32 -10.18 6.63 8.41
C GLY A 32 -9.10 7.12 9.39
N ASN A 33 -8.79 8.42 9.37
CA ASN A 33 -7.77 9.07 10.19
C ASN A 33 -6.33 8.56 9.95
N ILE A 34 -6.02 8.10 8.74
CA ILE A 34 -4.66 7.79 8.30
C ILE A 34 -4.18 8.79 7.25
N THR A 35 -2.87 8.80 7.00
CA THR A 35 -2.24 9.66 6.00
C THR A 35 -2.47 9.13 4.59
N PRO A 36 -2.36 9.98 3.55
CA PRO A 36 -2.50 9.55 2.16
C PRO A 36 -1.54 8.42 1.77
N ILE A 37 -0.29 8.44 2.26
CA ILE A 37 0.69 7.39 1.95
C ILE A 37 0.32 6.05 2.59
N GLU A 38 -0.16 6.04 3.83
CA GLU A 38 -0.61 4.82 4.51
C GLU A 38 -1.82 4.22 3.81
N PHE A 39 -2.76 5.07 3.37
CA PHE A 39 -3.90 4.63 2.58
C PHE A 39 -3.47 3.97 1.26
N ALA A 40 -2.55 4.59 0.51
CA ALA A 40 -2.04 4.02 -0.73
C ALA A 40 -1.36 2.66 -0.51
N ILE A 41 -0.58 2.52 0.57
CA ILE A 41 0.03 1.23 0.96
C ILE A 41 -1.05 0.20 1.26
N LYS A 42 -2.06 0.54 2.06
CA LYS A 42 -3.17 -0.36 2.41
C LYS A 42 -3.91 -0.85 1.16
N MET A 43 -4.24 0.07 0.25
CA MET A 43 -4.88 -0.26 -1.03
C MET A 43 -4.02 -1.19 -1.89
N ALA A 44 -2.70 -0.96 -1.95
CA ALA A 44 -1.79 -1.82 -2.71
C ALA A 44 -1.70 -3.24 -2.12
N LEU A 45 -1.78 -3.37 -0.79
CA LEU A 45 -1.83 -4.66 -0.09
C LEU A 45 -3.15 -5.40 -0.34
N GLU A 46 -4.26 -4.67 -0.36
CA GLU A 46 -5.59 -5.21 -0.62
C GLU A 46 -5.78 -5.66 -2.07
N ASN A 47 -5.19 -4.92 -3.02
CA ASN A 47 -5.25 -5.23 -4.45
C ASN A 47 -4.19 -6.26 -4.91
N ARG A 48 -3.46 -6.90 -4.00
CA ARG A 48 -2.56 -7.99 -4.39
C ARG A 48 -3.37 -9.11 -5.08
N PRO A 49 -2.88 -9.64 -6.22
CA PRO A 49 -3.55 -10.74 -6.91
C PRO A 49 -3.69 -11.93 -5.97
N HIS A 50 -4.87 -12.56 -6.01
CA HIS A 50 -5.26 -13.70 -5.17
C HIS A 50 -4.22 -14.85 -5.16
N GLU A 51 -3.44 -15.00 -6.23
CA GLU A 51 -2.35 -15.97 -6.37
C GLU A 51 -1.31 -15.85 -5.24
N ALA A 52 -0.91 -14.62 -4.86
CA ALA A 52 0.05 -14.39 -3.77
C ALA A 52 -0.52 -14.68 -2.36
N ARG A 53 -1.86 -14.73 -2.21
CA ARG A 53 -2.51 -15.13 -0.95
C ARG A 53 -2.56 -16.66 -0.79
N ASN A 54 -2.47 -17.39 -1.90
CA ASN A 54 -2.58 -18.85 -1.96
C ASN A 54 -1.26 -19.59 -1.76
N GLU A 55 -0.14 -18.89 -1.58
CA GLU A 55 1.18 -19.50 -1.29
C GLU A 55 1.47 -19.62 0.21
N ALA A 56 0.56 -19.17 1.08
CA ALA A 56 0.70 -19.37 2.52
C ALA A 56 0.80 -20.88 2.86
N PRO A 57 1.56 -21.26 3.91
CA PRO A 57 1.77 -22.66 4.29
C PRO A 57 0.48 -23.47 4.47
N ASP A 58 -0.61 -22.79 4.83
CA ASP A 58 -1.93 -23.37 5.13
C ASP A 58 -2.94 -23.20 3.97
N SER A 59 -2.47 -22.97 2.75
CA SER A 59 -3.33 -22.81 1.58
C SER A 59 -4.03 -24.13 1.21
N PRO A 60 -5.38 -24.14 1.06
CA PRO A 60 -6.15 -25.30 0.59
C PRO A 60 -5.64 -25.89 -0.74
N LEU A 61 -5.02 -25.08 -1.60
CA LEU A 61 -4.46 -25.54 -2.87
C LEU A 61 -3.21 -26.40 -2.69
N LYS A 62 -2.36 -26.07 -1.71
CA LYS A 62 -1.15 -26.84 -1.39
C LYS A 62 -1.51 -28.23 -0.86
N TRP A 63 -2.57 -28.34 -0.06
CA TRP A 63 -3.12 -29.63 0.39
C TRP A 63 -3.55 -30.54 -0.77
N ARG A 64 -4.08 -29.97 -1.86
CA ARG A 64 -4.52 -30.74 -3.05
C ARG A 64 -3.34 -31.33 -3.82
N GLU A 65 -2.21 -30.63 -3.91
CA GLU A 65 -0.98 -31.16 -4.51
C GLU A 65 -0.30 -32.19 -3.59
N GLN A 66 -0.22 -31.92 -2.28
CA GLN A 66 0.35 -32.84 -1.28
C GLN A 66 -0.44 -34.17 -1.21
N GLY A 67 -1.77 -34.09 -1.23
CA GLY A 67 -2.66 -35.27 -1.23
C GLY A 67 -2.60 -36.10 -2.52
N SER A 68 -2.10 -35.52 -3.63
CA SER A 68 -1.88 -36.23 -4.90
C SER A 68 -0.58 -37.06 -4.90
N GLN A 69 0.40 -36.71 -4.06
CA GLN A 69 1.65 -37.45 -3.91
C GLN A 69 1.55 -38.63 -2.92
N VAL A 70 0.58 -38.60 -2.01
CA VAL A 70 0.29 -39.72 -1.12
C VAL A 70 -0.63 -40.69 -1.86
N LYS A 71 -0.05 -41.62 -2.64
CA LYS A 71 -0.56 -42.97 -3.02
C LYS A 71 -0.02 -43.39 -4.40
N ARG A 72 1.28 -43.70 -4.47
CA ARG A 72 1.81 -44.74 -5.37
C ARG A 72 3.05 -45.35 -4.73
N SER A 73 2.83 -46.12 -3.68
CA SER A 73 3.75 -47.16 -3.26
C SER A 73 2.91 -48.41 -3.06
N SER A 74 2.85 -49.22 -4.11
CA SER A 74 2.52 -50.64 -4.06
C SER A 74 3.25 -51.34 -5.20
#